data_AF-A0AA88CVB7-F1
#
_entry.id   AF-A0AA88CVB7-F1
#
_cell.length_a   1.000
_cell.length_b   1.000
_cell.length_c   1.000
_cell.angle_alpha   90.00
_cell.angle_beta   90.00
_cell.angle_gamma   90.00
#
_symmetry.space_group_name_H-M   'P 1'
#
loop_
_entity.id
_entity.type
_entity.pdbx_description
1 polymer ?
#
loop_
_entity_poly.entity_id
_entity_poly.type
_entity_poly.pdbx_seq_one_letter_code
_entity_poly.pdbx_strand_id
1 'polypeptide(L)'
;MITEEALPTYQSRLNRTEIFHDKSGVDQTPWAIWSRGWSAEENRLGDLLNKYLCLSGRVDMKQVETTIQYLIGSGMVYTINNLIDLRTV
;
A
#
# COMPACT_ATOMS: atom_id res chain seq x y z
N MET A 1 4.27 -10.99 -0.98
CA MET A 1 3.60 -11.40 0.28
C MET A 1 3.90 -10.40 1.38
N ILE A 2 5.08 -10.39 2.00
CA ILE A 2 5.38 -9.42 3.08
C ILE A 2 5.23 -7.96 2.60
N THR A 3 5.72 -7.65 1.40
CA THR A 3 5.60 -6.31 0.80
C THR A 3 4.16 -5.96 0.40
N GLU A 4 3.35 -6.94 0.01
CA GLU A 4 1.94 -6.72 -0.38
C GLU A 4 1.07 -6.42 0.84
N GLU A 5 1.37 -7.06 1.97
CA GLU A 5 0.68 -6.86 3.25
C GLU A 5 0.98 -5.48 3.87
N ALA A 6 2.00 -4.77 3.36
CA ALA A 6 2.29 -3.40 3.77
C ALA A 6 1.38 -2.35 3.10
N LEU A 7 0.28 -2.76 2.46
CA LEU A 7 -0.71 -1.92 1.78
C LEU A 7 -1.14 -0.66 2.55
N PRO A 8 -1.37 -0.70 3.89
CA PRO A 8 -1.70 0.51 4.64
C PRO A 8 -0.63 1.62 4.52
N THR A 9 0.64 1.24 4.39
CA THR A 9 1.75 2.19 4.21
C THR A 9 1.66 2.87 2.85
N TYR A 10 1.36 2.11 1.79
CA TYR A 10 1.24 2.66 0.43
C TYR A 10 0.03 3.59 0.30
N GLN A 11 -1.13 3.18 0.81
CA GLN A 11 -2.34 3.99 0.77
C GLN A 11 -2.17 5.30 1.57
N SER A 12 -1.56 5.22 2.76
CA SER A 12 -1.23 6.41 3.56
C SER A 12 -0.27 7.35 2.82
N ARG A 13 0.67 6.79 2.04
CA ARG A 13 1.62 7.58 1.26
C ARG A 13 0.95 8.28 0.07
N LEU A 14 0.05 7.60 -0.65
CA LEU A 14 -0.76 8.18 -1.73
C LEU A 14 -1.60 9.36 -1.21
N ASN A 15 -2.25 9.18 -0.06
CA ASN A 15 -3.07 10.22 0.57
C ASN A 15 -2.25 11.38 1.19
N ARG A 16 -0.92 11.26 1.27
CA ARG A 16 -0.03 12.36 1.69
C ARG A 16 0.41 13.25 0.52
N THR A 17 0.09 12.90 -0.73
CA THR A 17 0.45 13.74 -1.89
C THR A 17 -0.40 15.01 -1.92
N GLU A 18 0.17 16.16 -2.29
CA GLU A 18 -0.60 17.41 -2.30
C GLU A 18 -1.65 17.47 -3.41
N ILE A 19 -1.45 16.72 -4.49
CA ILE A 19 -2.20 16.87 -5.74
C ILE A 19 -3.30 15.80 -5.90
N PHE A 20 -3.06 14.57 -5.44
CA PHE A 20 -3.89 13.41 -5.78
C PHE A 20 -4.37 12.62 -4.55
N HIS A 21 -4.68 13.32 -3.45
CA HIS A 21 -5.11 12.69 -2.20
C HIS A 21 -6.63 12.69 -2.02
N ASP A 22 -7.11 11.71 -1.25
CA ASP A 22 -8.46 11.68 -0.69
C ASP A 22 -8.45 12.38 0.69
N LYS A 23 -9.25 13.44 0.85
CA LYS A 23 -9.33 14.21 2.10
C LYS A 23 -10.30 13.63 3.12
N SER A 24 -11.38 12.99 2.65
CA SER A 24 -12.45 12.48 3.51
C SER A 24 -12.45 10.96 3.65
N GLY A 25 -11.69 10.26 2.81
CA GLY A 25 -11.73 8.80 2.65
C GLY A 25 -12.86 8.32 1.73
N VAL A 26 -13.72 9.24 1.26
CA VAL A 26 -14.86 8.98 0.38
C VAL A 26 -15.00 10.04 -0.71
N ASP A 27 -13.94 10.81 -0.98
CA ASP A 27 -13.98 11.88 -1.99
C ASP A 27 -14.37 11.30 -3.36
N GLN A 28 -15.15 12.08 -4.11
CA GLN A 28 -15.61 11.72 -5.45
C GLN A 28 -14.68 12.25 -6.55
N THR A 29 -13.47 12.70 -6.18
CA THR A 29 -12.46 13.09 -7.17
C THR A 29 -11.99 11.85 -7.92
N PRO A 30 -11.63 11.97 -9.22
CA PRO A 30 -11.12 10.83 -10.00
C PRO A 30 -9.94 10.13 -9.31
N TRP A 31 -9.05 10.89 -8.68
CA TRP A 31 -7.88 10.38 -7.97
C TRP A 31 -8.23 9.60 -6.71
N ALA A 32 -9.22 10.05 -5.93
CA ALA A 32 -9.69 9.34 -4.75
C ALA A 32 -10.40 8.03 -5.13
N ILE A 33 -11.23 8.07 -6.19
CA ILE A 33 -11.88 6.87 -6.74
C ILE A 33 -10.82 5.86 -7.21
N TRP A 34 -9.83 6.32 -7.98
CA TRP A 34 -8.72 5.47 -8.43
C TRP A 34 -7.93 4.89 -7.25
N SER A 35 -7.54 5.70 -6.26
CA SER A 35 -6.77 5.26 -5.08
C SER A 35 -7.50 4.16 -4.31
N ARG A 36 -8.81 4.31 -4.08
CA ARG A 36 -9.63 3.27 -3.43
C ARG A 36 -9.80 2.03 -4.29
N GLY A 37 -10.03 2.20 -5.59
CA GLY A 37 -10.11 1.10 -6.56
C GLY A 37 -8.82 0.28 -6.58
N TRP A 38 -7.68 0.95 -6.77
CA TRP A 38 -6.35 0.34 -6.74
C TRP A 38 -6.09 -0.39 -5.41
N SER A 39 -6.37 0.25 -4.27
CA SER A 39 -6.18 -0.39 -2.95
C SER A 39 -7.01 -1.68 -2.80
N ALA A 40 -8.24 -1.69 -3.33
CA ALA A 40 -9.08 -2.88 -3.33
C ALA A 40 -8.56 -4.00 -4.25
N GLU A 41 -7.81 -3.66 -5.30
CA GLU A 41 -7.15 -4.62 -6.17
C GLU A 41 -5.91 -5.22 -5.52
N GLU A 42 -5.03 -4.38 -4.99
CA GLU A 42 -3.80 -4.80 -4.31
C GLU A 42 -4.06 -5.67 -3.09
N ASN A 43 -5.12 -5.40 -2.32
CA ASN A 43 -5.47 -6.21 -1.14
C ASN A 43 -5.65 -7.70 -1.50
N ARG A 44 -6.17 -8.00 -2.69
CA ARG A 44 -6.37 -9.38 -3.14
C ARG A 44 -5.05 -10.12 -3.36
N LEU A 45 -3.97 -9.41 -3.68
CA LEU A 45 -2.64 -9.99 -3.90
C LEU A 45 -2.04 -10.45 -2.58
N GLY A 46 -2.14 -9.63 -1.52
CA GLY A 46 -1.75 -9.99 -0.16
C GLY A 46 -2.49 -11.25 0.31
N ASP A 47 -3.83 -11.20 0.26
CA ASP A 47 -4.70 -12.30 0.69
C ASP A 47 -4.40 -13.62 -0.01
N LEU A 48 -4.22 -13.60 -1.34
CA LEU A 48 -3.96 -14.79 -2.12
C LEU A 48 -2.61 -15.41 -1.74
N LEU A 49 -1.56 -14.60 -1.66
CA LEU A 49 -0.22 -15.07 -1.32
C LEU A 49 -0.12 -15.56 0.12
N ASN A 50 -0.79 -14.90 1.06
CA ASN A 50 -0.83 -15.29 2.46
C ASN A 50 -1.45 -16.68 2.62
N LYS A 51 -2.65 -16.88 2.06
CA LYS A 51 -3.35 -18.17 2.08
C LYS A 51 -2.53 -19.25 1.38
N TYR A 52 -1.92 -18.94 0.23
CA TYR A 52 -1.06 -19.89 -0.48
C TYR A 52 0.12 -20.34 0.38
N LEU A 53 0.83 -19.41 1.03
CA LEU A 53 2.00 -19.74 1.85
C LEU A 53 1.61 -20.49 3.12
N CYS A 54 0.52 -20.10 3.77
CA CYS A 54 -0.04 -20.81 4.93
C CYS A 54 -0.36 -22.27 4.57
N LEU A 55 -1.06 -22.49 3.46
CA LEU A 55 -1.41 -23.84 2.99
C LEU A 55 -0.22 -24.62 2.42
N SER A 56 0.83 -23.95 1.97
CA SER A 56 2.03 -24.62 1.44
C SER A 56 2.76 -25.44 2.51
N GLY A 57 2.69 -25.03 3.78
CA GLY A 57 3.45 -25.63 4.88
C GLY A 57 4.97 -25.52 4.74
N ARG A 58 5.48 -24.70 3.81
CA ARG A 58 6.92 -24.58 3.50
C ARG A 58 7.60 -23.41 4.21
N VAL A 59 6.83 -22.54 4.86
CA VAL A 59 7.31 -21.29 5.46
C VAL A 59 6.79 -21.18 6.89
N ASP A 60 7.62 -20.65 7.78
CA ASP A 60 7.20 -20.29 9.13
C ASP A 60 6.35 -19.01 9.10
N MET A 61 5.03 -19.18 9.16
CA MET A 61 4.08 -18.07 9.12
C MET A 61 4.21 -17.14 10.32
N LYS A 62 4.69 -17.61 11.48
CA LYS A 62 4.87 -16.74 12.66
C LYS A 62 5.95 -15.68 12.40
N GLN A 63 7.05 -16.08 11.78
CA GLN A 63 8.14 -15.17 11.42
C GLN A 63 7.70 -14.18 10.33
N VAL A 64 6.90 -14.64 9.38
CA VAL A 64 6.30 -13.81 8.34
C VAL A 64 5.41 -12.72 8.94
N GLU A 65 4.44 -13.10 9.78
CA GLU A 65 3.48 -12.18 10.42
C GLU A 65 4.19 -11.15 11.30
N THR A 66 5.19 -11.61 12.06
CA THR A 66 6.05 -10.74 12.86
C THR A 66 6.76 -9.71 11.98
N THR A 67 7.30 -10.14 10.83
CA THR A 67 7.98 -9.25 9.89
C THR A 67 7.02 -8.22 9.28
N ILE A 68 5.79 -8.62 8.94
CA ILE A 68 4.75 -7.72 8.43
C ILE A 68 4.41 -6.65 9.49
N GLN A 69 4.22 -7.07 10.74
CA GLN A 69 3.93 -6.13 11.84
C GLN A 69 5.05 -5.10 12.01
N TYR A 70 6.31 -5.54 12.02
CA TYR A 70 7.46 -4.62 12.10
C TYR A 70 7.56 -3.70 10.88
N LEU A 71 7.29 -4.21 9.68
CA LEU A 71 7.35 -3.41 8.46
C LEU A 71 6.29 -2.30 8.46
N ILE A 72 5.04 -2.63 8.78
CA ILE A 72 3.95 -1.64 8.87
C ILE A 72 4.25 -0.62 9.97
N GLY A 73 4.72 -1.08 11.15
CA GLY A 73 5.06 -0.20 12.26
C GLY A 73 6.25 0.73 11.97
N SER A 74 7.22 0.27 11.16
CA SER A 74 8.37 1.08 10.75
C SER A 74 8.05 2.06 9.62
N GLY A 75 7.05 1.73 8.79
CA GLY A 75 6.72 2.47 7.59
C GLY A 75 7.81 2.37 6.52
N MET A 76 7.73 3.26 5.52
CA MET A 76 8.66 3.29 4.40
C MET A 76 9.01 4.73 4.03
N VAL A 77 10.30 4.97 3.80
CA VAL A 77 10.81 6.23 3.25
C VAL A 77 11.26 5.97 1.82
N TYR A 78 10.59 6.62 0.87
CA TYR A 78 11.09 6.72 -0.50
C TYR A 78 10.93 8.16 -0.98
N THR A 79 12.01 8.70 -1.55
CA THR A 79 12.04 10.05 -2.11
C THR A 79 11.50 9.97 -3.53
N ILE A 80 10.33 10.55 -3.76
CA ILE A 80 9.89 10.82 -5.14
C ILE A 80 10.67 12.06 -5.58
N ASN A 81 11.83 11.84 -6.21
CA ASN A 81 12.60 12.92 -6.82
C ASN A 81 11.78 13.52 -7.97
N ASN A 82 11.46 14.81 -7.86
CA ASN A 82 11.06 15.78 -8.91
C ASN A 82 10.74 15.24 -10.32
N LEU A 83 9.70 14.41 -10.46
CA LEU A 83 9.10 14.11 -11.76
C LEU A 83 7.79 14.87 -12.01
N ILE A 84 7.40 15.74 -11.08
CA ILE A 84 6.16 16.51 -11.18
C ILE A 84 6.39 17.94 -10.67
N ASP A 85 7.40 18.64 -11.21
CA ASP A 85 7.41 20.10 -11.15
C ASP A 85 6.52 20.62 -12.28
N LEU A 86 5.19 20.58 -12.08
CA LEU A 86 4.20 21.13 -13.01
C LEU A 86 4.07 22.66 -12.89
N ARG A 87 5.06 23.35 -12.29
CA ARG A 87 5.09 24.82 -12.21
C ARG A 87 5.74 25.50 -13.41
N THR A 88 6.03 24.78 -14.50
CA THR A 88 6.70 25.35 -15.68
C THR A 88 6.03 25.05 -17.03
N VAL A 89 4.70 24.91 -17.06
CA VAL A 89 3.92 25.01 -18.31
C VAL A 89 2.70 25.90 -18.09
#